data_AF-A0A3P7I089-F1
#
_entry.id   AF-A0A3P7I089-F1
#
_cell.length_a   1.000
_cell.length_b   1.000
_cell.length_c   1.000
_cell.angle_alpha   90.00
_cell.angle_beta   90.00
_cell.angle_gamma   90.00
#
_symmetry.space_group_name_H-M   'P 1'
#
loop_
_entity.id
_entity.type
_entity.pdbx_description
1 polymer ?
#
loop_
_entity_poly.entity_id
_entity_poly.type
_entity_poly.pdbx_seq_one_letter_code
_entity_poly.pdbx_strand_id
1 'polypeptide(L)'
;MIYYNCTELTIVILQAEELPAMDLGGTSDPYVKLFLLPDKKKKFQTKVQRKSLNPVFNESFTFKIPYNEIGGQTLVLNVFDFDRFGKHDQHTRLSFY
;
A
#
# COMPACT_ATOMS: atom_id res chain seq x y z
N MET A 1 26.40 19.09 -19.48
CA MET A 1 25.54 17.92 -19.75
C MET A 1 24.62 17.73 -18.56
N ILE A 2 23.31 17.68 -18.77
CA ILE A 2 22.34 17.44 -17.70
C ILE A 2 21.90 15.97 -17.82
N TYR A 3 22.16 15.15 -16.80
CA TYR A 3 21.72 13.76 -16.75
C TYR A 3 20.53 13.65 -15.78
N TYR A 4 19.33 13.43 -16.30
CA TYR A 4 18.16 13.07 -15.50
C TYR A 4 18.01 11.54 -15.49
N ASN A 5 18.70 10.86 -14.55
CA ASN A 5 18.51 9.42 -14.33
C ASN A 5 17.51 9.21 -13.20
N CYS A 6 16.23 9.23 -13.55
CA CYS A 6 15.15 8.85 -12.64
C CYS A 6 14.80 7.38 -12.90
N THR A 7 14.96 6.54 -11.88
CA THR A 7 14.53 5.14 -11.90
C THR A 7 13.05 5.04 -11.52
N GLU A 8 12.33 4.14 -12.17
CA GLU A 8 10.92 3.88 -11.90
C GLU A 8 10.78 2.55 -11.15
N LEU A 9 10.18 2.59 -9.96
CA LEU A 9 9.81 1.42 -9.18
C LEU A 9 8.30 1.20 -9.32
N THR A 10 7.90 0.14 -10.01
CA THR A 10 6.49 -0.25 -10.19
C THR A 10 6.11 -1.35 -9.22
N ILE A 11 5.07 -1.10 -8.43
CA ILE A 11 4.49 -2.03 -7.47
C ILE A 11 3.12 -2.43 -8.01
N VAL A 12 2.86 -3.73 -8.10
CA VAL A 12 1.56 -4.28 -8.47
C VAL A 12 0.97 -4.97 -7.25
N ILE A 13 -0.19 -4.50 -6.80
CA ILE A 13 -0.96 -5.13 -5.73
C ILE A 13 -2.05 -5.98 -6.40
N LEU A 14 -1.90 -7.30 -6.29
CA LEU A 14 -2.80 -8.26 -6.91
C LEU A 14 -3.99 -8.57 -6.00
N GLN A 15 -3.74 -9.30 -4.91
CA GLN A 15 -4.76 -9.71 -3.95
C GLN A 15 -4.18 -9.88 -2.55
N ALA A 16 -5.05 -9.97 -1.56
CA ALA A 16 -4.75 -10.49 -0.23
C ALA A 16 -5.69 -11.66 0.08
N GLU A 17 -5.25 -12.57 0.94
CA GLU A 17 -6.01 -13.75 1.34
C GLU A 17 -6.01 -13.86 2.86
N GLU A 18 -7.07 -14.47 3.39
CA GLU A 18 -7.22 -14.79 4.82
C GLU A 18 -7.08 -13.56 5.73
N LEU A 19 -7.63 -12.42 5.32
CA LEU A 19 -7.65 -11.25 6.20
C LEU A 19 -8.56 -11.52 7.41
N PRO A 20 -8.14 -11.09 8.62
CA PRO A 20 -8.95 -11.24 9.82
C PRO A 20 -10.22 -10.38 9.71
N ALA A 21 -11.38 -10.97 9.97
CA ALA A 21 -12.64 -10.25 10.02
C ALA A 21 -12.64 -9.30 11.24
N MET A 22 -12.63 -7.98 10.99
CA MET A 22 -12.65 -6.98 12.05
C MET A 22 -14.04 -6.35 12.24
N ASP A 23 -14.94 -6.41 11.26
CA ASP A 23 -16.30 -5.93 11.45
C ASP A 23 -17.13 -6.89 12.30
N LEU A 24 -18.04 -6.32 13.11
CA LEU A 24 -19.08 -7.02 13.87
C LEU A 24 -19.94 -7.99 13.02
N GLY A 25 -19.94 -7.83 11.69
CA GLY A 25 -20.64 -8.70 10.73
C GLY A 25 -19.80 -9.85 10.16
N GLY A 26 -18.55 -10.03 10.59
CA GLY A 26 -17.65 -11.06 10.04
C GLY A 26 -17.05 -10.68 8.67
N THR A 27 -17.06 -9.39 8.33
CA THR A 27 -16.49 -8.86 7.09
C THR A 27 -15.36 -7.87 7.39
N SER A 28 -14.66 -7.44 6.35
CA SER A 28 -13.78 -6.28 6.38
C SER A 28 -13.89 -5.54 5.05
N ASP A 29 -13.56 -4.26 5.06
CA ASP A 29 -13.44 -3.36 3.92
C ASP A 29 -11.95 -3.02 3.68
N PRO A 30 -11.09 -3.99 3.30
CA PRO A 30 -9.64 -3.79 3.23
C PRO A 30 -9.20 -2.86 2.10
N TYR A 31 -8.13 -2.10 2.39
CA TYR A 31 -7.37 -1.34 1.40
C TYR A 31 -5.90 -1.23 1.81
N VAL A 32 -5.01 -1.09 0.84
CA VAL A 32 -3.56 -1.04 1.07
C VAL A 32 -3.05 0.37 0.81
N LYS A 33 -2.34 0.96 1.78
CA LYS A 33 -1.54 2.17 1.59
C LYS A 33 -0.09 1.80 1.39
N LEU A 34 0.56 2.42 0.42
CA LEU A 34 1.98 2.23 0.13
C LEU A 34 2.73 3.55 0.06
N PHE A 35 3.93 3.58 0.61
CA PHE A 35 4.81 4.75 0.63
C PHE A 35 6.27 4.33 0.78
N LEU A 36 7.19 5.23 0.44
CA LEU A 36 8.63 5.02 0.62
C LEU A 36 9.11 5.71 1.90
N LEU A 37 10.11 5.13 2.56
CA LEU A 37 10.88 5.79 3.61
C LEU A 37 12.29 6.07 3.11
N PRO A 38 12.92 7.20 3.52
CA PRO A 38 12.44 8.14 4.54
C PRO A 38 11.37 9.13 4.05
N ASP A 39 11.20 9.31 2.74
CA ASP A 39 10.26 10.31 2.20
C ASP A 39 8.79 9.83 2.19
N LYS A 40 8.10 10.10 3.30
CA LYS A 40 6.66 9.80 3.46
C LYS A 40 5.73 10.70 2.64
N LYS A 41 6.22 11.63 1.80
CA LYS A 41 5.35 12.57 1.06
C LYS A 41 4.55 11.87 -0.03
N LYS A 42 5.18 10.96 -0.78
CA LYS A 42 4.50 10.18 -1.83
C LYS A 42 3.83 8.96 -1.20
N LYS A 43 2.50 9.02 -1.11
CA LYS A 43 1.66 7.92 -0.66
C LYS A 43 0.68 7.57 -1.76
N PHE A 44 0.54 6.29 -2.01
CA PHE A 44 -0.55 5.76 -2.83
C PHE A 44 -1.43 4.86 -1.98
N GLN A 45 -2.65 4.64 -2.44
CA GLN A 45 -3.58 3.72 -1.81
C GLN A 45 -4.41 3.03 -2.87
N THR A 46 -4.75 1.77 -2.63
CA THR A 46 -5.71 1.03 -3.45
C THR A 46 -7.13 1.54 -3.22
N LYS A 47 -8.04 1.12 -4.09
CA LYS A 47 -9.48 1.16 -3.80
C LYS A 47 -9.79 0.27 -2.60
N VAL A 48 -10.84 0.67 -1.90
CA VAL A 48 -11.43 -0.12 -0.82
C VAL A 48 -12.24 -1.26 -1.43
N GLN A 49 -11.90 -2.49 -1.06
CA GLN A 49 -12.68 -3.67 -1.43
C GLN A 49 -13.67 -3.96 -0.32
N ARG A 50 -14.98 -3.84 -0.57
CA ARG A 50 -15.98 -3.94 0.48
C ARG A 50 -16.36 -5.37 0.79
N LYS A 51 -16.57 -5.66 2.08
CA LYS A 51 -17.07 -6.92 2.63
C LYS A 51 -16.31 -8.15 2.10
N SER A 52 -14.99 -8.07 2.07
CA SER A 52 -14.15 -9.15 1.54
C SER A 52 -12.96 -9.43 2.43
N LEU A 53 -12.80 -10.69 2.83
CA LEU A 53 -11.62 -11.20 3.51
C LEU A 53 -10.52 -11.66 2.52
N ASN A 54 -10.87 -11.75 1.23
CA ASN A 54 -9.97 -12.11 0.14
C ASN A 54 -10.05 -11.06 -0.98
N PRO A 55 -9.62 -9.81 -0.73
CA PRO A 55 -9.78 -8.73 -1.69
C PRO A 55 -8.85 -8.90 -2.90
N VAL A 56 -9.40 -8.68 -4.09
CA VAL A 56 -8.62 -8.57 -5.34
C VAL A 56 -8.54 -7.09 -5.73
N PHE A 57 -7.32 -6.54 -5.75
CA PHE A 57 -7.06 -5.15 -6.10
C PHE A 57 -6.73 -4.99 -7.58
N ASN A 58 -5.75 -5.77 -8.08
CA ASN A 58 -5.19 -5.63 -9.43
C ASN A 58 -4.82 -4.18 -9.80
N GLU A 59 -4.16 -3.48 -8.88
CA GLU A 59 -3.75 -2.08 -9.04
C GLU A 59 -2.22 -1.96 -9.16
N SER A 60 -1.76 -1.02 -9.97
CA SER A 60 -0.33 -0.74 -10.15
C SER A 60 0.01 0.70 -9.78
N PHE A 61 1.15 0.89 -9.12
CA PHE A 61 1.65 2.18 -8.65
C PHE A 61 3.11 2.34 -9.01
N THR A 62 3.48 3.50 -9.54
CA THR A 62 4.86 3.78 -9.95
C THR A 62 5.44 4.92 -9.13
N PHE A 63 6.55 4.65 -8.43
CA PHE A 63 7.38 5.68 -7.83
C PHE A 63 8.51 6.07 -8.75
N LYS A 64 8.60 7.37 -9.03
CA LYS A 64 9.76 7.98 -9.67
C LYS A 64 10.77 8.35 -8.59
N ILE A 65 11.89 7.64 -8.57
CA ILE A 65 12.96 7.75 -7.58
C ILE A 65 14.26 8.13 -8.30
N PRO A 66 14.94 9.22 -7.89
CA PRO A 66 16.28 9.52 -8.40
C PRO A 66 17.26 8.37 -8.16
N TYR A 67 18.11 8.05 -9.15
CA TYR A 67 19.04 6.91 -9.05
C TYR A 67 19.95 6.95 -7.82
N ASN A 68 20.37 8.14 -7.39
CA ASN A 68 21.20 8.36 -6.21
C ASN A 68 20.48 8.11 -4.88
N GLU A 69 19.14 8.02 -4.87
CA GLU A 69 18.34 7.82 -3.67
C GLU A 69 17.86 6.38 -3.51
N ILE A 70 17.89 5.55 -4.58
CA ILE A 70 17.24 4.23 -4.58
C ILE A 70 17.73 3.28 -3.49
N GLY A 71 19.04 3.28 -3.20
CA GLY A 71 19.65 2.36 -2.22
C GLY A 71 19.31 2.67 -0.75
N GLY A 72 18.66 3.81 -0.48
CA GLY A 72 18.23 4.20 0.86
C GLY A 72 16.71 4.13 1.07
N GLN A 73 15.96 3.66 0.07
CA GLN A 73 14.50 3.69 0.11
C GLN A 73 13.94 2.38 0.67
N THR A 74 13.01 2.47 1.61
CA THR A 74 12.25 1.30 2.09
C THR A 74 10.80 1.41 1.62
N LEU A 75 10.33 0.46 0.83
CA LEU A 75 8.93 0.35 0.47
C LEU A 75 8.13 -0.16 1.66
N VAL A 76 7.12 0.58 2.07
CA VAL A 76 6.20 0.21 3.14
C VAL A 76 4.82 0.00 2.56
N LEU A 77 4.21 -1.14 2.88
CA LEU A 77 2.81 -1.44 2.57
C LEU A 77 2.06 -1.65 3.88
N ASN A 78 0.97 -0.93 4.08
CA ASN A 78 0.10 -1.05 5.24
C ASN A 78 -1.30 -1.44 4.77
N VAL A 79 -1.82 -2.53 5.29
CA VAL A 79 -3.21 -2.96 5.08
C VAL A 79 -4.07 -2.32 6.16
N PHE A 80 -5.19 -1.71 5.79
CA PHE A 80 -6.12 -1.04 6.67
C PHE A 80 -7.55 -1.53 6.42
N ASP A 81 -8.37 -1.51 7.46
CA ASP A 81 -9.82 -1.67 7.33
C ASP A 81 -10.46 -0.29 7.15
N PHE A 82 -11.46 -0.18 6.27
CA PHE A 82 -12.23 1.04 6.11
C PHE A 82 -13.49 0.99 6.99
N ASP A 83 -13.44 1.66 8.14
CA ASP A 83 -14.60 1.82 9.00
C ASP A 83 -15.41 3.07 8.67
N ARG A 84 -16.67 2.88 8.25
CA ARG A 84 -17.58 4.00 7.91
C ARG A 84 -17.97 4.86 9.12
N PHE A 85 -17.89 4.32 10.33
CA PHE A 85 -18.35 4.97 11.57
C PHE A 85 -17.31 4.94 12.72
N GLY A 86 -16.06 4.55 12.45
CA GLY A 86 -15.01 4.35 13.45
C GLY A 86 -13.63 4.90 13.03
N LYS A 87 -12.61 4.72 13.89
CA LYS A 87 -11.21 4.93 13.49
C LYS A 87 -10.80 3.75 12.62
N HIS A 88 -10.14 4.00 11.51
CA HIS A 88 -9.65 2.93 10.64
C HIS A 88 -8.52 2.17 11.35
N ASP A 89 -8.73 0.87 11.57
CA ASP A 89 -7.72 0.02 12.18
C ASP A 89 -6.69 -0.44 11.14
N GLN A 90 -5.42 -0.40 11.54
CA GLN A 90 -4.33 -0.91 10.72
C GLN A 90 -4.19 -2.42 10.97
N HIS A 91 -4.40 -3.24 9.94
CA HIS A 91 -4.24 -4.70 10.06
C HIS A 91 -2.77 -5.10 10.18
N THR A 92 -1.96 -4.76 9.17
CA THR A 92 -0.58 -5.27 9.03
C THR A 92 0.31 -4.27 8.33
N ARG A 93 1.62 -4.29 8.64
CA ARG A 93 2.67 -3.56 7.92
C ARG A 93 3.69 -4.53 7.34
N LEU A 94 3.97 -4.39 6.05
CA LEU A 94 5.07 -5.04 5.35
C LEU A 94 6.10 -3.98 4.95
N SER A 95 7.39 -4.29 5.02
CA SER A 95 8.46 -3.37 4.64
C SER A 95 9.55 -4.12 3.87
N PHE A 96 9.94 -3.57 2.72
CA PHE A 96 10.93 -4.12 1.80
C PHE A 96 12.11 -3.14 1.69
N TYR A 97 13.33 -3.65 1.82
CA TYR A 97 14.59 -2.90 1.80
C TYR A 97 15.29 -3.00 0.44
#